data_AF-E4RJM8-F1
#
_entry.id   AF-E4RJM8-F1
#
_cell.length_a   1.000
_cell.length_b   1.000
_cell.length_c   1.000
_cell.angle_alpha   90.00
_cell.angle_beta   90.00
_cell.angle_gamma   90.00
#
_symmetry.space_group_name_H-M   'P 1'
#
loop_
_entity.id
_entity.type
_entity.pdbx_description
1 polymer ?
#
loop_
_entity_poly.entity_id
_entity_poly.type
_entity_poly.pdbx_seq_one_letter_code
_entity_poly.pdbx_strand_id
1 'polypeptide(L)'
;MRKKIFSVLFLMSLILTIFSFTTVAAEKYLLIHIDGISSEMFFSELKQNNLPNLAEYFAEENMIKHGLTYFPPSTQVVISRIRESKKISEGELLDWDRYDEETETGKGKISVFNEMRSSVDRRARSNFIYGFPALSNLAPAAMLNLPDLIDKYGLVEFYYFSTDTYGHIWGESSQLNKLYQFDRSFGEVADNFPEDLNIIIYSDHGMVFGEKVSFKDDLLQELDNKIENYSYPNIYLNNNNDQIDKDQLSREIAKNTPLDYVFYQKNENKIIGYHPHSKITFSRKGEKIAYQYEGEDTFNYYNRGYTGEFLNEEEWLELTYDSYFPFAPYNINAIFENEFVGDLVTVLNSPKFMGGGYVRKGSHLGLTADSMTVPVLVRGPELEKFYGRDFIRLDSLFEEIDIKNYESNTPDKDDNHLTLSFNGLSDNDWKINYDLSPKYRLKFSGELNSFNEQSFWSSYDIYSGYLSRLWLGAGLSNIDRDNTDAMAKMRLEIKVNNFLLEYKNFSSQDSKINFVYSISNNLALTANRDLEYFGFRYHF
;
A
#
# COMPACT_ATOMS: atom_id res chain seq x y z
N MET A 1 -16.95 53.80 -2.14
CA MET A 1 -17.22 52.41 -2.53
C MET A 1 -16.60 52.01 -3.87
N ARG A 2 -17.01 52.62 -5.01
CA ARG A 2 -16.50 52.26 -6.36
C ARG A 2 -14.96 52.23 -6.51
N LYS A 3 -14.23 53.21 -5.96
CA LYS A 3 -12.76 53.24 -6.03
C LYS A 3 -12.09 52.10 -5.25
N LYS A 4 -12.64 51.70 -4.09
CA LYS A 4 -12.09 50.58 -3.29
C LYS A 4 -12.34 49.22 -3.96
N ILE A 5 -13.53 49.02 -4.53
CA ILE A 5 -13.88 47.80 -5.28
C ILE A 5 -12.97 47.65 -6.52
N PHE A 6 -12.71 48.74 -7.23
CA PHE A 6 -11.84 48.73 -8.40
C PHE A 6 -10.38 48.39 -8.04
N SER A 7 -9.87 48.92 -6.91
CA SER A 7 -8.52 48.58 -6.43
C SER A 7 -8.39 47.11 -6.00
N VAL A 8 -9.42 46.53 -5.38
CA VAL A 8 -9.44 45.11 -5.00
C VAL A 8 -9.48 44.21 -6.24
N LEU A 9 -10.33 44.53 -7.23
CA LEU A 9 -10.41 43.78 -8.49
C LEU A 9 -9.11 43.87 -9.30
N PHE A 10 -8.45 45.04 -9.31
CA PHE A 10 -7.15 45.22 -9.96
C PHE A 10 -6.05 44.42 -9.26
N LEU A 11 -6.01 44.42 -7.92
CA LEU A 11 -5.05 43.62 -7.17
C LEU A 11 -5.28 42.11 -7.36
N MET A 12 -6.55 41.66 -7.39
CA MET A 12 -6.91 40.29 -7.76
C MET A 12 -6.43 39.94 -9.17
N SER A 13 -6.70 40.80 -10.15
CA SER A 13 -6.26 40.61 -11.54
C SER A 13 -4.75 40.49 -11.65
N LEU A 14 -3.99 41.28 -10.88
CA LEU A 14 -2.54 41.26 -10.86
C LEU A 14 -2.00 39.97 -10.20
N ILE A 15 -2.62 39.52 -9.10
CA ILE A 15 -2.30 38.25 -8.44
C ILE A 15 -2.59 37.07 -9.40
N LEU A 16 -3.73 37.08 -10.08
CA LEU A 16 -4.11 36.05 -11.04
C LEU A 16 -3.13 35.94 -12.23
N THR A 17 -2.57 37.06 -12.69
CA THR A 17 -1.59 37.07 -13.80
C THR A 17 -0.19 36.64 -13.36
N ILE A 18 0.21 36.88 -12.11
CA ILE A 18 1.55 36.53 -11.62
C ILE A 18 1.66 35.03 -11.28
N PHE A 19 0.55 34.34 -10.99
CA PHE A 19 0.57 32.93 -10.56
C PHE A 19 0.15 31.89 -11.61
N SER A 20 -0.13 32.33 -12.84
CA SER A 20 -0.46 31.43 -13.96
C SER A 20 0.79 30.79 -14.58
N PHE A 21 1.42 29.85 -13.86
CA PHE A 21 2.41 28.94 -14.45
C PHE A 21 1.73 27.61 -14.74
N THR A 22 1.51 27.31 -16.02
CA THR A 22 1.12 25.97 -16.46
C THR A 22 2.36 25.09 -16.42
N THR A 23 2.43 24.21 -15.43
CA THR A 23 3.37 23.08 -15.43
C THR A 23 2.92 22.08 -16.49
N VAL A 24 3.86 21.65 -17.32
CA VAL A 24 3.68 20.52 -18.26
C VAL A 24 3.21 19.32 -17.43
N ALA A 25 2.13 18.66 -17.86
CA ALA A 25 1.58 17.51 -17.16
C ALA A 25 2.67 16.43 -17.06
N ALA A 26 3.06 16.09 -15.83
CA ALA A 26 3.83 14.89 -15.55
C ALA A 26 2.93 13.69 -15.86
N GLU A 27 3.54 12.59 -16.32
CA GLU A 27 2.84 11.31 -16.49
C GLU A 27 2.09 10.95 -15.21
N LYS A 28 0.84 10.50 -15.37
CA LYS A 28 -0.03 10.20 -14.24
C LYS A 28 -0.06 8.70 -13.98
N TYR A 29 0.13 8.32 -12.73
CA TYR A 29 0.15 6.95 -12.25
C TYR A 29 -0.77 6.78 -11.04
N LEU A 30 -1.61 5.76 -11.09
CA LEU A 30 -2.38 5.27 -9.94
C LEU A 30 -1.97 3.82 -9.66
N LEU A 31 -1.37 3.60 -8.50
CA LEU A 31 -0.98 2.28 -8.02
C LEU A 31 -1.97 1.86 -6.94
N ILE A 32 -2.72 0.78 -7.16
CA ILE A 32 -3.65 0.23 -6.18
C ILE A 32 -3.16 -1.14 -5.74
N HIS A 33 -2.92 -1.28 -4.44
CA HIS A 33 -2.64 -2.54 -3.78
C HIS A 33 -3.92 -3.07 -3.13
N ILE A 34 -4.39 -4.25 -3.55
CA ILE A 34 -5.51 -4.95 -2.91
C ILE A 34 -4.93 -6.11 -2.11
N ASP A 35 -4.97 -6.02 -0.78
CA ASP A 35 -4.23 -6.95 0.08
C ASP A 35 -4.88 -8.35 0.13
N GLY A 36 -4.08 -9.40 -0.01
CA GLY A 36 -4.50 -10.78 0.28
C GLY A 36 -5.48 -11.43 -0.70
N ILE A 37 -5.50 -11.03 -1.98
CA ILE A 37 -6.36 -11.65 -3.02
C ILE A 37 -5.52 -12.51 -3.97
N SER A 38 -5.88 -13.79 -4.08
CA SER A 38 -5.24 -14.72 -5.02
C SER A 38 -5.79 -14.55 -6.44
N SER A 39 -4.99 -14.91 -7.44
CA SER A 39 -5.44 -14.94 -8.84
C SER A 39 -6.67 -15.80 -9.03
N GLU A 40 -6.64 -17.03 -8.49
CA GLU A 40 -7.74 -17.98 -8.64
C GLU A 40 -9.07 -17.39 -8.14
N MET A 41 -9.05 -16.78 -6.94
CA MET A 41 -10.22 -16.12 -6.38
C MET A 41 -10.69 -14.98 -7.27
N PHE A 42 -9.79 -14.04 -7.61
CA PHE A 42 -10.14 -12.85 -8.40
C PHE A 42 -10.78 -13.20 -9.74
N PHE A 43 -10.14 -14.08 -10.52
CA PHE A 43 -10.63 -14.44 -11.86
C PHE A 43 -11.85 -15.36 -11.82
N SER A 44 -12.02 -16.15 -10.75
CA SER A 44 -13.28 -16.87 -10.50
C SER A 44 -14.44 -15.90 -10.31
N GLU A 45 -14.27 -14.86 -9.50
CA GLU A 45 -15.30 -13.85 -9.25
C GLU A 45 -15.59 -12.98 -10.48
N LEU A 46 -14.55 -12.63 -11.24
CA LEU A 46 -14.69 -11.94 -12.53
C LEU A 46 -15.53 -12.76 -13.51
N LYS A 47 -15.24 -14.06 -13.65
CA LYS A 47 -15.98 -14.99 -14.52
C LYS A 47 -17.43 -15.18 -14.09
N GLN A 48 -17.70 -15.08 -12.78
CA GLN A 48 -19.05 -15.13 -12.22
C GLN A 48 -19.80 -13.80 -12.32
N ASN A 49 -19.19 -12.77 -12.91
CA ASN A 49 -19.74 -11.42 -13.06
C ASN A 49 -20.02 -10.73 -11.71
N ASN A 50 -19.23 -11.03 -10.68
CA ASN A 50 -19.32 -10.40 -9.35
C ASN A 50 -18.42 -9.15 -9.23
N LEU A 51 -17.56 -8.90 -10.21
CA LEU A 51 -16.67 -7.72 -10.32
C LEU A 51 -16.96 -6.91 -11.59
N PRO A 52 -18.20 -6.40 -11.78
CA PRO A 52 -18.60 -5.79 -13.05
C PRO A 52 -17.86 -4.50 -13.38
N ASN A 53 -17.47 -3.69 -12.40
CA ASN A 53 -16.83 -2.39 -12.66
C ASN A 53 -15.38 -2.57 -13.12
N LEU A 54 -14.64 -3.49 -12.50
CA LEU A 54 -13.30 -3.86 -12.95
C LEU A 54 -13.35 -4.55 -14.32
N ALA A 55 -14.33 -5.42 -14.57
CA ALA A 55 -14.52 -6.06 -15.88
C ALA A 55 -14.85 -5.05 -17.00
N GLU A 56 -15.63 -4.01 -16.71
CA GLU A 56 -15.95 -2.95 -17.67
C GLU A 56 -14.73 -2.05 -17.93
N TYR A 57 -13.95 -1.74 -16.89
CA TYR A 57 -12.83 -0.82 -17.00
C TYR A 57 -11.56 -1.45 -17.60
N PHE A 58 -11.32 -2.73 -17.41
CA PHE A 58 -10.12 -3.41 -17.92
C PHE A 58 -10.51 -4.44 -18.97
N ALA A 59 -9.87 -4.39 -20.15
CA ALA A 59 -10.02 -5.44 -21.15
C ALA A 59 -9.31 -6.73 -20.70
N GLU A 60 -9.60 -7.88 -21.31
CA GLU A 60 -8.99 -9.15 -20.88
C GLU A 60 -7.47 -9.15 -21.06
N GLU A 61 -6.99 -8.54 -22.15
CA GLU A 61 -5.56 -8.38 -22.43
C GLU A 61 -4.84 -7.46 -21.42
N ASN A 62 -5.58 -6.68 -20.65
CA ASN A 62 -5.06 -5.80 -19.59
C ASN A 62 -4.90 -6.54 -18.25
N MET A 63 -5.25 -7.83 -18.18
CA MET A 63 -5.24 -8.61 -16.95
C MET A 63 -4.25 -9.77 -17.04
N ILE A 64 -3.18 -9.70 -16.25
CA ILE A 64 -2.19 -10.77 -16.12
C ILE A 64 -2.67 -11.71 -15.03
N LYS A 65 -2.92 -12.97 -15.41
CA LYS A 65 -3.49 -13.99 -14.52
C LYS A 65 -2.48 -14.52 -13.51
N HIS A 66 -1.21 -14.52 -13.86
CA HIS A 66 -0.15 -15.10 -13.04
C HIS A 66 0.88 -14.02 -12.65
N GLY A 67 0.48 -13.10 -11.78
CA GLY A 67 1.45 -12.28 -11.05
C GLY A 67 2.09 -13.11 -9.95
N LEU A 68 3.41 -13.29 -9.98
CA LEU A 68 4.13 -14.12 -9.01
C LEU A 68 4.72 -13.25 -7.92
N THR A 69 4.29 -13.50 -6.68
CA THR A 69 4.80 -12.76 -5.52
C THR A 69 6.06 -13.40 -4.93
N TYR A 70 6.61 -12.72 -3.93
CA TYR A 70 7.73 -13.11 -3.11
C TYR A 70 7.42 -14.33 -2.24
N PHE A 71 8.44 -15.12 -1.92
CA PHE A 71 8.37 -16.11 -0.86
C PHE A 71 9.23 -15.68 0.34
N PRO A 72 8.70 -15.62 1.57
CA PRO A 72 7.31 -15.93 1.92
C PRO A 72 6.33 -14.84 1.47
N PRO A 73 5.12 -15.21 0.99
CA PRO A 73 4.14 -14.26 0.51
C PRO A 73 3.49 -13.55 1.70
N SER A 74 3.96 -12.35 2.03
CA SER A 74 3.48 -11.57 3.19
C SER A 74 3.52 -10.06 2.94
N THR A 75 2.51 -9.36 3.45
CA THR A 75 2.31 -7.91 3.25
C THR A 75 3.57 -7.09 3.53
N GLN A 76 4.22 -7.32 4.67
CA GLN A 76 5.41 -6.59 5.09
C GLN A 76 6.63 -6.86 4.18
N VAL A 77 6.73 -8.06 3.59
CA VAL A 77 7.82 -8.38 2.65
C VAL A 77 7.64 -7.60 1.36
N VAL A 78 6.44 -7.59 0.81
CA VAL A 78 6.12 -6.99 -0.48
C VAL A 78 6.12 -5.46 -0.39
N ILE A 79 5.37 -4.87 0.54
CA ILE A 79 5.19 -3.41 0.64
C ILE A 79 6.51 -2.69 0.93
N SER A 80 7.45 -3.31 1.63
CA SER A 80 8.74 -2.68 1.93
C SER A 80 9.73 -2.70 0.76
N ARG A 81 9.43 -3.42 -0.34
CA ARG A 81 10.40 -3.71 -1.42
C ARG A 81 9.90 -3.42 -2.82
N ILE A 82 8.62 -3.67 -3.09
CA ILE A 82 8.09 -3.74 -4.46
C ILE A 82 8.36 -2.45 -5.24
N ARG A 83 8.26 -1.28 -4.57
CA ARG A 83 8.55 0.03 -5.16
C ARG A 83 10.00 0.17 -5.64
N GLU A 84 10.93 -0.40 -4.90
CA GLU A 84 12.36 -0.36 -5.19
C GLU A 84 12.79 -1.54 -6.05
N SER A 85 11.84 -2.40 -6.43
CA SER A 85 12.08 -3.64 -7.15
C SER A 85 13.12 -4.55 -6.49
N LYS A 86 13.22 -4.46 -5.16
CA LYS A 86 14.15 -5.27 -4.40
C LYS A 86 13.71 -6.71 -4.42
N LYS A 87 14.65 -7.61 -4.69
CA LYS A 87 14.45 -9.06 -4.57
C LYS A 87 14.32 -9.48 -3.10
N ILE A 88 13.85 -10.71 -2.86
CA ILE A 88 13.81 -11.25 -1.49
C ILE A 88 15.20 -11.31 -0.86
N SER A 89 16.26 -11.51 -1.65
CA SER A 89 17.66 -11.56 -1.19
C SER A 89 18.23 -10.22 -0.73
N GLU A 90 17.59 -9.09 -1.05
CA GLU A 90 18.17 -7.74 -0.87
C GLU A 90 17.56 -6.91 0.27
N GLY A 91 16.51 -7.40 0.95
CA GLY A 91 15.83 -6.61 1.98
C GLY A 91 15.80 -7.26 3.35
N GLU A 92 15.58 -6.44 4.37
CA GLU A 92 15.73 -6.82 5.78
C GLU A 92 14.56 -7.62 6.38
N LEU A 93 13.34 -7.45 5.86
CA LEU A 93 12.12 -8.01 6.47
C LEU A 93 11.73 -9.35 5.83
N LEU A 94 11.91 -10.46 6.53
CA LEU A 94 11.49 -11.79 6.04
C LEU A 94 10.16 -12.29 6.62
N ASP A 95 9.72 -11.76 7.75
CA ASP A 95 8.37 -11.94 8.32
C ASP A 95 8.04 -10.81 9.34
N TRP A 96 6.94 -10.93 10.09
CA TRP A 96 6.50 -10.04 11.16
C TRP A 96 7.45 -9.96 12.36
N ASP A 97 8.34 -10.93 12.50
CA ASP A 97 9.42 -10.94 13.49
C ASP A 97 10.74 -11.31 12.79
N ARG A 98 11.84 -10.66 13.15
CA ARG A 98 13.21 -11.00 12.67
C ARG A 98 14.13 -11.20 13.84
N TYR A 99 15.04 -12.16 13.73
CA TYR A 99 16.22 -12.27 14.59
C TYR A 99 17.46 -11.83 13.82
N ASP A 100 18.31 -11.05 14.47
CA ASP A 100 19.59 -10.63 13.95
C ASP A 100 20.69 -11.31 14.78
N GLU A 101 21.39 -12.27 14.19
CA GLU A 101 22.39 -13.09 14.90
C GLU A 101 23.63 -12.27 15.30
N GLU A 102 23.99 -11.24 14.54
CA GLU A 102 25.16 -10.40 14.84
C GLU A 102 24.93 -9.52 16.06
N THR A 103 23.72 -9.00 16.21
CA THR A 103 23.36 -8.10 17.31
C THR A 103 22.65 -8.81 18.46
N GLU A 104 22.29 -10.09 18.29
CA GLU A 104 21.39 -10.85 19.18
C GLU A 104 20.06 -10.12 19.46
N THR A 105 19.65 -9.21 18.57
CA THR A 105 18.42 -8.42 18.74
C THR A 105 17.30 -8.86 17.82
N GLY A 106 16.08 -8.91 18.36
CA GLY A 106 14.88 -9.15 17.56
C GLY A 106 14.22 -7.84 17.10
N LYS A 107 13.87 -7.72 15.82
CA LYS A 107 12.87 -6.74 15.37
C LYS A 107 11.50 -7.37 15.56
N GLY A 108 10.75 -6.92 16.56
CA GLY A 108 9.37 -7.36 16.77
C GLY A 108 8.36 -6.64 15.87
N LYS A 109 7.13 -7.16 15.83
CA LYS A 109 5.98 -6.65 15.04
C LYS A 109 5.81 -5.12 14.94
N ILE A 110 6.04 -4.38 16.04
CA ILE A 110 5.91 -2.90 16.03
C ILE A 110 7.00 -2.24 15.17
N SER A 111 8.23 -2.75 15.25
CA SER A 111 9.34 -2.25 14.43
C SER A 111 9.09 -2.55 12.96
N VAL A 112 8.69 -3.78 12.64
CA VAL A 112 8.33 -4.21 11.28
C VAL A 112 7.19 -3.37 10.72
N PHE A 113 6.12 -3.16 11.50
CA PHE A 113 5.02 -2.30 11.09
C PHE A 113 5.45 -0.85 10.83
N ASN A 114 6.33 -0.29 11.67
CA ASN A 114 6.83 1.07 11.46
C ASN A 114 7.71 1.18 10.22
N GLU A 115 8.54 0.17 9.94
CA GLU A 115 9.39 0.07 8.76
C GLU A 115 8.54 0.00 7.48
N MET A 116 7.57 -0.93 7.43
CA MET A 116 6.60 -1.04 6.34
C MET A 116 5.79 0.25 6.17
N ARG A 117 5.30 0.86 7.27
CA ARG A 117 4.58 2.15 7.19
C ARG A 117 5.47 3.28 6.68
N SER A 118 6.78 3.20 6.90
CA SER A 118 7.72 4.22 6.45
C SER A 118 8.07 4.11 4.98
N SER A 119 8.01 2.91 4.39
CA SER A 119 8.31 2.68 2.96
C SER A 119 7.24 3.24 2.02
N VAL A 120 5.98 3.35 2.47
CA VAL A 120 4.88 3.90 1.65
C VAL A 120 4.84 5.44 1.65
N ASP A 121 4.30 6.04 0.58
CA ASP A 121 4.10 7.50 0.49
C ASP A 121 3.36 8.05 1.72
N ARG A 122 3.72 9.27 2.10
CA ARG A 122 3.17 9.96 3.27
C ARG A 122 1.64 9.94 3.32
N ARG A 123 0.95 10.09 2.17
CA ARG A 123 -0.52 10.09 2.10
C ARG A 123 -1.09 8.68 2.19
N ALA A 124 -0.44 7.73 1.52
CA ALA A 124 -0.76 6.30 1.56
C ALA A 124 -0.74 5.75 2.99
N ARG A 125 0.06 6.33 3.90
CA ARG A 125 0.09 5.92 5.33
C ARG A 125 -1.26 6.02 6.05
N SER A 126 -2.20 6.82 5.54
CA SER A 126 -3.56 6.87 6.10
C SER A 126 -4.36 5.60 5.82
N ASN A 127 -4.02 4.85 4.76
CA ASN A 127 -4.69 3.61 4.39
C ASN A 127 -4.52 2.50 5.43
N PHE A 128 -3.40 2.46 6.18
CA PHE A 128 -3.26 1.55 7.33
C PHE A 128 -4.37 1.75 8.38
N ILE A 129 -4.86 2.99 8.55
CA ILE A 129 -5.97 3.27 9.46
C ILE A 129 -7.26 2.64 8.92
N TYR A 130 -7.43 2.64 7.59
CA TYR A 130 -8.59 2.05 6.92
C TYR A 130 -8.51 0.51 6.86
N GLY A 131 -7.37 -0.10 7.19
CA GLY A 131 -7.28 -1.54 7.40
C GLY A 131 -7.99 -2.03 8.67
N PHE A 132 -8.13 -1.17 9.68
CA PHE A 132 -8.82 -1.56 10.92
C PHE A 132 -10.32 -1.77 10.66
N PRO A 133 -10.94 -2.88 11.12
CA PRO A 133 -12.32 -3.19 10.78
C PRO A 133 -13.34 -2.09 11.09
N ALA A 134 -13.19 -1.43 12.24
CA ALA A 134 -14.06 -0.33 12.66
C ALA A 134 -14.00 0.90 11.74
N LEU A 135 -12.92 1.03 10.97
CA LEU A 135 -12.63 2.18 10.10
C LEU A 135 -12.58 1.78 8.61
N SER A 136 -12.82 0.51 8.26
CA SER A 136 -12.73 -0.01 6.89
C SER A 136 -13.64 0.70 5.89
N ASN A 137 -14.80 1.19 6.34
CA ASN A 137 -15.71 1.95 5.49
C ASN A 137 -15.18 3.35 5.11
N LEU A 138 -14.06 3.79 5.68
CA LEU A 138 -13.35 5.00 5.26
C LEU A 138 -12.56 4.79 3.95
N ALA A 139 -12.13 3.57 3.62
CA ALA A 139 -11.41 3.30 2.37
C ALA A 139 -12.24 3.64 1.12
N PRO A 140 -13.51 3.19 0.99
CA PRO A 140 -14.42 3.68 -0.06
C PRO A 140 -14.50 5.20 -0.17
N ALA A 141 -14.69 5.90 0.95
CA ALA A 141 -14.77 7.36 0.96
C ALA A 141 -13.44 8.01 0.54
N ALA A 142 -12.31 7.39 0.89
CA ALA A 142 -10.97 7.83 0.49
C ALA A 142 -10.76 7.69 -1.03
N MET A 143 -11.30 6.62 -1.65
CA MET A 143 -11.22 6.40 -3.09
C MET A 143 -11.90 7.52 -3.88
N LEU A 144 -13.00 8.09 -3.36
CA LEU A 144 -13.71 9.22 -3.99
C LEU A 144 -12.84 10.47 -4.21
N ASN A 145 -11.68 10.56 -3.55
CA ASN A 145 -10.74 11.65 -3.74
C ASN A 145 -9.62 11.33 -4.75
N LEU A 146 -9.55 10.11 -5.28
CA LEU A 146 -8.45 9.69 -6.19
C LEU A 146 -8.29 10.60 -7.40
N PRO A 147 -9.34 11.00 -8.16
CA PRO A 147 -9.19 11.89 -9.31
C PRO A 147 -8.46 13.19 -8.97
N ASP A 148 -8.89 13.87 -7.91
CA ASP A 148 -8.28 15.13 -7.45
C ASP A 148 -6.82 14.94 -6.98
N LEU A 149 -6.52 13.79 -6.37
CA LEU A 149 -5.17 13.47 -5.91
C LEU A 149 -4.25 13.18 -7.09
N ILE A 150 -4.73 12.47 -8.11
CA ILE A 150 -3.99 12.16 -9.33
C ILE A 150 -3.64 13.46 -10.06
N ASP A 151 -4.61 14.35 -10.25
CA ASP A 151 -4.38 15.64 -10.89
C ASP A 151 -3.38 16.52 -10.12
N LYS A 152 -3.37 16.42 -8.79
CA LYS A 152 -2.48 17.21 -7.94
C LYS A 152 -1.07 16.65 -7.81
N TYR A 153 -0.92 15.32 -7.83
CA TYR A 153 0.33 14.66 -7.45
C TYR A 153 1.00 13.90 -8.59
N GLY A 154 0.29 13.60 -9.67
CA GLY A 154 0.82 12.77 -10.76
C GLY A 154 0.87 11.30 -10.37
N LEU A 155 1.54 10.94 -9.27
CA LEU A 155 1.62 9.58 -8.73
C LEU A 155 0.82 9.44 -7.43
N VAL A 156 -0.06 8.46 -7.38
CA VAL A 156 -0.93 8.16 -6.23
C VAL A 156 -0.85 6.67 -5.89
N GLU A 157 -0.54 6.34 -4.64
CA GLU A 157 -0.52 4.97 -4.12
C GLU A 157 -1.68 4.71 -3.15
N PHE A 158 -2.58 3.80 -3.49
CA PHE A 158 -3.74 3.46 -2.68
C PHE A 158 -3.66 2.00 -2.20
N TYR A 159 -3.81 1.78 -0.89
CA TYR A 159 -3.71 0.45 -0.28
C TYR A 159 -5.06 0.05 0.31
N TYR A 160 -5.60 -1.08 -0.11
CA TYR A 160 -6.88 -1.61 0.34
C TYR A 160 -6.66 -2.85 1.21
N PHE A 161 -6.27 -2.62 2.48
CA PHE A 161 -5.96 -3.65 3.48
C PHE A 161 -7.19 -4.46 3.98
N SER A 162 -8.39 -4.01 3.64
CA SER A 162 -9.62 -4.58 4.21
C SER A 162 -9.89 -6.02 3.76
N THR A 163 -9.49 -6.40 2.55
CA THR A 163 -9.67 -7.76 2.03
C THR A 163 -8.91 -8.79 2.86
N ASP A 164 -7.62 -8.58 3.08
CA ASP A 164 -6.78 -9.43 3.93
C ASP A 164 -7.27 -9.48 5.38
N THR A 165 -7.46 -8.31 6.01
CA THR A 165 -7.88 -8.22 7.42
C THR A 165 -9.20 -8.96 7.65
N TYR A 166 -10.17 -8.82 6.75
CA TYR A 166 -11.45 -9.52 6.87
C TYR A 166 -11.34 -11.01 6.55
N GLY A 167 -10.47 -11.41 5.62
CA GLY A 167 -10.14 -12.80 5.35
C GLY A 167 -9.57 -13.49 6.59
N HIS A 168 -8.57 -12.88 7.23
CA HIS A 168 -7.97 -13.38 8.46
C HIS A 168 -8.99 -13.56 9.60
N ILE A 169 -9.86 -12.57 9.85
CA ILE A 169 -10.74 -12.56 11.03
C ILE A 169 -12.03 -13.38 10.78
N TRP A 170 -12.65 -13.22 9.62
CA TRP A 170 -14.01 -13.70 9.35
C TRP A 170 -14.12 -14.66 8.17
N GLY A 171 -13.04 -14.89 7.43
CA GLY A 171 -12.95 -15.90 6.37
C GLY A 171 -13.36 -15.40 4.99
N GLU A 172 -13.33 -16.32 4.04
CA GLU A 172 -13.46 -16.10 2.59
C GLU A 172 -14.66 -15.23 2.20
N SER A 173 -15.86 -15.54 2.68
CA SER A 173 -17.05 -14.76 2.32
C SER A 173 -16.95 -13.29 2.75
N SER A 174 -16.25 -12.99 3.85
CA SER A 174 -16.03 -11.62 4.30
C SER A 174 -14.95 -10.91 3.50
N GLN A 175 -13.91 -11.63 3.08
CA GLN A 175 -12.91 -11.11 2.13
C GLN A 175 -13.56 -10.76 0.79
N LEU A 176 -14.35 -11.66 0.22
CA LEU A 176 -15.09 -11.43 -1.02
C LEU A 176 -16.02 -10.23 -0.93
N ASN A 177 -16.76 -10.07 0.17
CA ASN A 177 -17.58 -8.89 0.39
C ASN A 177 -16.80 -7.57 0.36
N LYS A 178 -15.54 -7.58 0.82
CA LYS A 178 -14.63 -6.43 0.75
C LYS A 178 -14.09 -6.22 -0.66
N LEU A 179 -13.81 -7.28 -1.41
CA LEU A 179 -13.46 -7.18 -2.83
C LEU A 179 -14.62 -6.58 -3.65
N TYR A 180 -15.87 -6.99 -3.40
CA TYR A 180 -17.04 -6.40 -4.07
C TYR A 180 -17.28 -4.94 -3.65
N GLN A 181 -16.96 -4.58 -2.40
CA GLN A 181 -17.00 -3.19 -1.96
C GLN A 181 -15.95 -2.35 -2.69
N PHE A 182 -14.74 -2.88 -2.85
CA PHE A 182 -13.70 -2.26 -3.65
C PHE A 182 -14.13 -2.06 -5.10
N ASP A 183 -14.65 -3.10 -5.78
CA ASP A 183 -15.11 -3.02 -7.17
C ASP A 183 -16.17 -1.92 -7.36
N ARG A 184 -17.19 -1.85 -6.50
CA ARG A 184 -18.20 -0.79 -6.55
C ARG A 184 -17.61 0.61 -6.36
N SER A 185 -16.76 0.78 -5.35
CA SER A 185 -16.13 2.07 -5.07
C SER A 185 -15.14 2.49 -6.16
N PHE A 186 -14.50 1.53 -6.83
CA PHE A 186 -13.68 1.78 -8.01
C PHE A 186 -14.55 2.29 -9.17
N GLY A 187 -15.66 1.62 -9.47
CA GLY A 187 -16.60 2.06 -10.52
C GLY A 187 -17.15 3.46 -10.29
N GLU A 188 -17.47 3.82 -9.04
CA GLU A 188 -17.95 5.17 -8.68
C GLU A 188 -16.97 6.31 -9.03
N VAL A 189 -15.67 6.01 -9.13
CA VAL A 189 -14.62 7.02 -9.37
C VAL A 189 -13.98 6.91 -10.74
N ALA A 190 -14.07 5.74 -11.38
CA ALA A 190 -13.36 5.40 -12.60
C ALA A 190 -13.67 6.36 -13.76
N ASP A 191 -14.93 6.80 -13.88
CA ASP A 191 -15.37 7.75 -14.92
C ASP A 191 -14.72 9.14 -14.81
N ASN A 192 -14.17 9.47 -13.64
CA ASN A 192 -13.49 10.76 -13.40
C ASN A 192 -11.98 10.66 -13.55
N PHE A 193 -11.43 9.49 -13.89
CA PHE A 193 -10.00 9.36 -14.12
C PHE A 193 -9.59 10.04 -15.43
N PRO A 194 -8.40 10.68 -15.47
CA PRO A 194 -7.86 11.23 -16.71
C PRO A 194 -7.66 10.16 -17.79
N GLU A 195 -7.89 10.51 -19.06
CA GLU A 195 -7.72 9.58 -20.18
C GLU A 195 -6.28 9.08 -20.35
N ASP A 196 -5.30 9.88 -19.93
CA ASP A 196 -3.86 9.59 -19.97
C ASP A 196 -3.33 8.88 -18.71
N LEU A 197 -4.22 8.41 -17.82
CA LEU A 197 -3.83 7.72 -16.59
C LEU A 197 -3.23 6.34 -16.87
N ASN A 198 -2.07 6.07 -16.27
CA ASN A 198 -1.52 4.74 -16.12
C ASN A 198 -1.95 4.15 -14.77
N ILE A 199 -2.78 3.12 -14.79
CA ILE A 199 -3.27 2.45 -13.58
C ILE A 199 -2.75 1.02 -13.49
N ILE A 200 -2.27 0.67 -12.31
CA ILE A 200 -1.85 -0.68 -11.95
C ILE A 200 -2.61 -1.09 -10.70
N ILE A 201 -3.29 -2.22 -10.77
CA ILE A 201 -3.92 -2.86 -9.62
C ILE A 201 -3.24 -4.21 -9.41
N TYR A 202 -2.72 -4.47 -8.23
CA TYR A 202 -2.08 -5.74 -7.89
C TYR A 202 -2.40 -6.16 -6.46
N SER A 203 -2.18 -7.44 -6.16
CA SER A 203 -2.15 -7.95 -4.78
C SER A 203 -0.73 -8.34 -4.39
N ASP A 204 -0.43 -8.30 -3.10
CA ASP A 204 0.85 -8.77 -2.55
C ASP A 204 0.89 -10.27 -2.39
N HIS A 205 -0.21 -10.91 -2.03
CA HIS A 205 -0.29 -12.35 -1.90
C HIS A 205 -1.73 -12.82 -2.01
N GLY A 206 -1.89 -14.13 -2.13
CA GLY A 206 -3.19 -14.76 -1.96
C GLY A 206 -3.53 -15.07 -0.50
N MET A 207 -4.48 -15.99 -0.30
CA MET A 207 -4.99 -16.36 1.02
C MET A 207 -5.56 -17.77 0.98
N VAL A 208 -5.29 -18.56 2.02
CA VAL A 208 -5.75 -19.94 2.19
C VAL A 208 -6.84 -20.00 3.26
N PHE A 209 -7.96 -20.61 2.91
CA PHE A 209 -9.10 -20.88 3.82
C PHE A 209 -9.30 -22.38 3.98
N GLY A 210 -8.66 -22.97 4.99
CA GLY A 210 -8.81 -24.40 5.21
C GLY A 210 -8.59 -24.83 6.66
N GLU A 211 -7.79 -25.87 6.87
CA GLU A 211 -7.59 -26.42 8.20
C GLU A 211 -6.59 -25.57 9.00
N LYS A 212 -7.07 -24.97 10.09
CA LYS A 212 -6.17 -24.31 11.04
C LYS A 212 -5.38 -25.35 11.82
N VAL A 213 -4.07 -25.36 11.65
CA VAL A 213 -3.15 -26.23 12.40
C VAL A 213 -2.41 -25.44 13.49
N SER A 214 -2.15 -26.10 14.61
CA SER A 214 -1.35 -25.55 15.71
C SER A 214 -0.23 -26.52 16.02
N PHE A 215 1.00 -26.16 15.66
CA PHE A 215 2.18 -27.00 15.87
C PHE A 215 3.38 -26.23 16.42
N LYS A 216 3.27 -24.91 16.62
CA LYS A 216 4.39 -24.07 17.06
C LYS A 216 4.95 -24.55 18.40
N ASP A 217 4.09 -24.80 19.38
CA ASP A 217 4.52 -25.22 20.72
C ASP A 217 5.16 -26.62 20.67
N ASP A 218 4.60 -27.53 19.88
CA ASP A 218 5.15 -28.89 19.68
C ASP A 218 6.52 -28.84 18.98
N LEU A 219 6.65 -28.01 17.94
CA LEU A 219 7.90 -27.78 17.22
C LEU A 219 8.98 -27.20 18.15
N LEU A 220 8.64 -26.17 18.93
CA LEU A 220 9.58 -25.57 19.88
C LEU A 220 9.99 -26.56 20.97
N GLN A 221 9.07 -27.41 21.42
CA GLN A 221 9.38 -28.47 22.38
C GLN A 221 10.29 -29.56 21.78
N GLU A 222 10.10 -29.93 20.51
CA GLU A 222 10.94 -30.92 19.81
C GLU A 222 12.36 -30.37 19.54
N LEU A 223 12.46 -29.06 19.27
CA LEU A 223 13.75 -28.40 19.05
C LEU A 223 14.51 -28.12 20.35
N ASP A 224 13.82 -27.91 21.46
CA ASP A 224 14.38 -27.71 22.81
C ASP A 224 15.62 -26.78 22.82
N ASN A 225 16.80 -27.28 23.19
CA ASN A 225 18.03 -26.50 23.27
C ASN A 225 18.74 -26.28 21.93
N LYS A 226 18.19 -26.80 20.82
CA LYS A 226 18.77 -26.67 19.47
C LYS A 226 18.35 -25.37 18.78
N ILE A 227 17.34 -24.66 19.28
CA ILE A 227 16.81 -23.44 18.67
C ILE A 227 17.25 -22.20 19.45
N GLU A 228 17.71 -21.19 18.73
CA GLU A 228 17.96 -19.85 19.27
C GLU A 228 16.69 -18.99 19.10
N ASN A 229 16.08 -19.03 17.91
CA ASN A 229 14.86 -18.29 17.64
C ASN A 229 13.97 -18.95 16.57
N TYR A 230 12.68 -18.60 16.59
CA TYR A 230 11.69 -19.03 15.62
C TYR A 230 10.81 -17.86 15.16
N SER A 231 10.86 -17.59 13.86
CA SER A 231 9.95 -16.67 13.19
C SER A 231 9.56 -17.27 11.85
N TYR A 232 8.38 -17.89 11.79
CA TYR A 232 7.93 -18.62 10.61
C TYR A 232 8.10 -17.76 9.33
N PRO A 233 8.66 -18.29 8.23
CA PRO A 233 9.05 -19.68 8.01
C PRO A 233 10.43 -20.07 8.59
N ASN A 234 11.18 -19.14 9.16
CA ASN A 234 12.57 -19.29 9.57
C ASN A 234 12.73 -19.93 10.97
N ILE A 235 13.65 -20.90 11.07
CA ILE A 235 14.18 -21.45 12.32
C ILE A 235 15.67 -21.11 12.39
N TYR A 236 16.08 -20.45 13.48
CA TYR A 236 17.47 -20.11 13.78
C TYR A 236 17.98 -21.10 14.83
N LEU A 237 19.00 -21.87 14.49
CA LEU A 237 19.57 -22.91 15.34
C LEU A 237 20.62 -22.30 16.27
N ASN A 238 20.85 -22.97 17.40
CA ASN A 238 21.84 -22.51 18.37
C ASN A 238 23.26 -22.78 17.85
N ASN A 239 23.94 -21.72 17.43
CA ASN A 239 25.32 -21.76 16.90
C ASN A 239 26.36 -22.28 17.90
N ASN A 240 26.04 -22.36 19.21
CA ASN A 240 26.94 -22.96 20.20
C ASN A 240 26.93 -24.49 20.20
N ASN A 241 26.09 -25.11 19.37
CA ASN A 241 25.95 -26.55 19.28
C ASN A 241 26.44 -27.07 17.91
N ASP A 242 27.76 -27.21 17.76
CA ASP A 242 28.44 -27.73 16.56
C ASP A 242 28.01 -29.15 16.14
N GLN A 243 27.12 -29.80 16.89
CA GLN A 243 26.64 -31.17 16.64
C GLN A 243 25.25 -31.23 16.00
N ILE A 244 24.62 -30.10 15.65
CA ILE A 244 23.28 -30.14 15.03
C ILE A 244 23.38 -30.64 13.58
N ASP A 245 22.93 -31.88 13.36
CA ASP A 245 22.75 -32.44 12.02
C ASP A 245 21.47 -31.87 11.37
N LYS A 246 21.64 -30.83 10.53
CA LYS A 246 20.54 -30.20 9.78
C LYS A 246 19.78 -31.19 8.86
N ASP A 247 20.44 -32.23 8.33
CA ASP A 247 19.79 -33.23 7.47
C ASP A 247 18.82 -34.09 8.28
N GLN A 248 19.29 -34.64 9.41
CA GLN A 248 18.44 -35.44 10.30
C GLN A 248 17.31 -34.60 10.88
N LEU A 249 17.62 -33.40 11.38
CA LEU A 249 16.65 -32.52 12.02
C LEU A 249 15.53 -32.09 11.06
N SER A 250 15.88 -31.67 9.84
CA SER A 250 14.88 -31.27 8.84
C SER A 250 13.94 -32.41 8.48
N ARG A 251 14.46 -33.64 8.40
CA ARG A 251 13.67 -34.85 8.14
C ARG A 251 12.73 -35.18 9.29
N GLU A 252 13.19 -35.05 10.55
CA GLU A 252 12.37 -35.28 11.74
C GLU A 252 11.23 -34.27 11.81
N ILE A 253 11.51 -32.98 11.65
CA ILE A 253 10.50 -31.91 11.65
C ILE A 253 9.45 -32.17 10.56
N ALA A 254 9.87 -32.41 9.32
CA ALA A 254 8.96 -32.66 8.20
C ALA A 254 8.07 -33.90 8.41
N LYS A 255 8.54 -34.88 9.21
CA LYS A 255 7.80 -36.12 9.47
C LYS A 255 6.87 -36.01 10.68
N ASN A 256 7.27 -35.28 11.71
CA ASN A 256 6.60 -35.25 13.01
C ASN A 256 5.66 -34.05 13.18
N THR A 257 5.76 -33.05 12.30
CA THR A 257 4.91 -31.86 12.34
C THR A 257 3.96 -31.81 11.13
N PRO A 258 2.93 -30.94 11.15
CA PRO A 258 2.06 -30.71 9.99
C PRO A 258 2.73 -29.96 8.83
N LEU A 259 3.99 -29.54 8.95
CA LEU A 259 4.72 -28.84 7.90
C LEU A 259 4.86 -29.74 6.66
N ASP A 260 4.69 -29.15 5.48
CA ASP A 260 4.83 -29.86 4.21
C ASP A 260 6.29 -29.93 3.79
N TYR A 261 7.06 -28.86 4.00
CA TYR A 261 8.47 -28.84 3.70
C TYR A 261 9.34 -28.24 4.81
N VAL A 262 10.54 -28.78 4.93
CA VAL A 262 11.64 -28.18 5.70
C VAL A 262 12.88 -28.17 4.81
N PHE A 263 13.38 -26.98 4.50
CA PHE A 263 14.55 -26.75 3.68
C PHE A 263 15.74 -26.30 4.53
N TYR A 264 16.95 -26.66 4.10
CA TYR A 264 18.18 -26.11 4.65
C TYR A 264 19.26 -26.02 3.56
N GLN A 265 20.16 -25.06 3.71
CA GLN A 265 21.31 -24.93 2.83
C GLN A 265 22.41 -25.91 3.27
N LYS A 266 22.74 -26.88 2.42
CA LYS A 266 23.80 -27.86 2.68
C LYS A 266 25.19 -27.28 2.38
N ASN A 267 25.27 -26.44 1.35
CA ASN A 267 26.42 -25.61 0.98
C ASN A 267 25.97 -24.54 -0.01
N GLU A 268 26.88 -23.65 -0.40
CA GLU A 268 26.64 -22.53 -1.34
C GLU A 268 25.89 -22.94 -2.62
N ASN A 269 26.08 -24.17 -3.11
CA ASN A 269 25.52 -24.63 -4.37
C ASN A 269 24.39 -25.65 -4.21
N LYS A 270 23.93 -25.94 -2.98
CA LYS A 270 22.99 -27.03 -2.75
C LYS A 270 22.06 -26.78 -1.56
N ILE A 271 20.76 -26.81 -1.84
CA ILE A 271 19.68 -26.80 -0.84
C ILE A 271 19.01 -28.17 -0.85
N ILE A 272 18.71 -28.68 0.34
CA ILE A 272 17.96 -29.92 0.53
C ILE A 272 16.62 -29.58 1.18
N GLY A 273 15.55 -30.20 0.69
CA GLY A 273 14.21 -30.12 1.27
C GLY A 273 13.71 -31.50 1.68
N TYR A 274 12.98 -31.57 2.79
CA TYR A 274 12.26 -32.77 3.21
C TYR A 274 10.76 -32.53 3.21
N HIS A 275 10.03 -33.44 2.58
CA HIS A 275 8.59 -33.63 2.64
C HIS A 275 8.32 -35.02 3.24
N PRO A 276 7.18 -35.29 3.90
CA PRO A 276 6.84 -36.62 4.43
C PRO A 276 7.07 -37.81 3.47
N HIS A 277 6.98 -37.56 2.16
CA HIS A 277 7.07 -38.57 1.10
C HIS A 277 8.21 -38.33 0.09
N SER A 278 9.03 -37.30 0.29
CA SER A 278 10.05 -36.94 -0.69
C SER A 278 11.26 -36.24 -0.06
N LYS A 279 12.43 -36.48 -0.64
CA LYS A 279 13.61 -35.66 -0.42
C LYS A 279 13.87 -34.86 -1.70
N ILE A 280 13.88 -33.55 -1.58
CA ILE A 280 14.12 -32.62 -2.67
C ILE A 280 15.57 -32.14 -2.62
N THR A 281 16.17 -31.96 -3.79
CA THR A 281 17.46 -31.31 -3.95
C THR A 281 17.35 -30.21 -5.00
N PHE A 282 17.76 -29.00 -4.61
CA PHE A 282 18.08 -27.93 -5.56
C PHE A 282 19.60 -27.82 -5.67
N SER A 283 20.12 -27.94 -6.89
CA SER A 283 21.54 -27.77 -7.19
C SER A 283 21.75 -26.53 -8.03
N ARG A 284 22.75 -25.72 -7.70
CA ARG A 284 23.08 -24.48 -8.42
C ARG A 284 24.31 -24.63 -9.28
N LYS A 285 24.30 -23.95 -10.43
CA LYS A 285 25.45 -23.77 -11.31
C LYS A 285 25.39 -22.36 -11.90
N GLY A 286 26.07 -21.42 -11.23
CA GLY A 286 25.89 -19.99 -11.50
C GLY A 286 24.47 -19.56 -11.14
N GLU A 287 23.81 -18.84 -12.04
CA GLU A 287 22.42 -18.37 -11.89
C GLU A 287 21.37 -19.44 -12.23
N LYS A 288 21.80 -20.63 -12.65
CA LYS A 288 20.89 -21.72 -13.00
C LYS A 288 20.69 -22.69 -11.83
N ILE A 289 19.46 -23.17 -11.70
CA ILE A 289 19.01 -24.11 -10.65
C ILE A 289 18.48 -25.37 -11.32
N ALA A 290 18.85 -26.54 -10.80
CA ALA A 290 18.28 -27.82 -11.15
C ALA A 290 17.52 -28.42 -9.96
N TYR A 291 16.32 -28.93 -10.20
CA TYR A 291 15.49 -29.68 -9.27
C TYR A 291 15.66 -31.21 -9.45
N GLN A 292 15.77 -31.93 -8.33
CA GLN A 292 15.76 -33.39 -8.26
C GLN A 292 14.98 -33.85 -7.03
N TYR A 293 14.47 -35.08 -7.07
CA TYR A 293 13.76 -35.69 -5.94
C TYR A 293 14.14 -37.16 -5.75
N GLU A 294 14.01 -37.65 -4.51
CA GLU A 294 14.00 -39.06 -4.14
C GLU A 294 12.66 -39.37 -3.46
N GLY A 295 11.96 -40.42 -3.90
CA GLY A 295 10.58 -40.69 -3.48
C GLY A 295 9.58 -40.16 -4.49
N GLU A 296 8.61 -39.36 -4.04
CA GLU A 296 7.59 -38.75 -4.91
C GLU A 296 8.01 -37.39 -5.47
N ASP A 297 7.67 -37.10 -6.72
CA ASP A 297 7.78 -35.75 -7.31
C ASP A 297 6.65 -34.86 -6.76
N THR A 298 6.86 -34.32 -5.56
CA THR A 298 5.81 -33.53 -4.89
C THR A 298 5.54 -32.18 -5.57
N PHE A 299 6.47 -31.65 -6.36
CA PHE A 299 6.23 -30.46 -7.19
C PHE A 299 5.66 -30.78 -8.57
N ASN A 300 5.70 -32.05 -8.98
CA ASN A 300 5.12 -32.56 -10.21
C ASN A 300 5.72 -31.96 -11.48
N TYR A 301 6.94 -31.39 -11.42
CA TYR A 301 7.57 -30.72 -12.57
C TYR A 301 7.98 -31.70 -13.68
N TYR A 302 8.37 -32.94 -13.35
CA TYR A 302 8.75 -33.91 -14.38
C TYR A 302 7.56 -34.32 -15.25
N ASN A 303 6.36 -34.39 -14.67
CA ASN A 303 5.13 -34.63 -15.42
C ASN A 303 4.74 -33.44 -16.34
N ARG A 304 5.36 -32.27 -16.14
CA ARG A 304 5.22 -31.09 -17.01
C ARG A 304 6.31 -31.00 -18.07
N GLY A 305 7.19 -32.02 -18.18
CA GLY A 305 8.22 -32.10 -19.21
C GLY A 305 9.60 -31.63 -18.78
N TYR A 306 9.81 -31.25 -17.52
CA TYR A 306 11.13 -31.00 -16.96
C TYR A 306 11.94 -32.30 -16.90
N THR A 307 13.23 -32.27 -17.28
CA THR A 307 14.07 -33.48 -17.40
C THR A 307 15.29 -33.49 -16.47
N GLY A 308 15.37 -32.57 -15.51
CA GLY A 308 16.48 -32.48 -14.56
C GLY A 308 17.60 -31.53 -14.99
N GLU A 309 17.38 -30.73 -16.03
CA GLU A 309 18.30 -29.73 -16.54
C GLU A 309 18.46 -28.51 -15.61
N PHE A 310 19.55 -27.77 -15.79
CA PHE A 310 19.74 -26.49 -15.11
C PHE A 310 18.99 -25.39 -15.86
N LEU A 311 17.99 -24.80 -15.22
CA LEU A 311 17.19 -23.69 -15.75
C LEU A 311 17.55 -22.38 -15.05
N ASN A 312 17.57 -21.27 -15.79
CA ASN A 312 17.68 -19.93 -15.24
C ASN A 312 16.32 -19.43 -14.70
N GLU A 313 16.31 -18.20 -14.21
CA GLU A 313 15.11 -17.52 -13.70
C GLU A 313 13.92 -17.57 -14.66
N GLU A 314 14.08 -17.05 -15.88
CA GLU A 314 13.00 -16.99 -16.87
C GLU A 314 12.52 -18.39 -17.31
N GLU A 315 13.44 -19.33 -17.51
CA GLU A 315 13.14 -20.72 -17.87
C GLU A 315 12.31 -21.42 -16.76
N TRP A 316 12.60 -21.16 -15.48
CA TRP A 316 11.79 -21.67 -14.37
C TRP A 316 10.41 -21.04 -14.31
N LEU A 317 10.31 -19.73 -14.59
CA LEU A 317 9.06 -19.00 -14.57
C LEU A 317 8.12 -19.51 -15.69
N GLU A 318 8.62 -19.58 -16.92
CA GLU A 318 7.86 -20.05 -18.09
C GLU A 318 7.35 -21.49 -17.91
N LEU A 319 8.14 -22.36 -17.26
CA LEU A 319 7.76 -23.75 -17.02
C LEU A 319 6.66 -23.91 -15.96
N THR A 320 6.61 -23.01 -14.97
CA THR A 320 5.88 -23.26 -13.70
C THR A 320 4.83 -22.22 -13.31
N TYR A 321 4.69 -21.10 -14.04
CA TYR A 321 3.80 -19.98 -13.65
C TYR A 321 2.33 -20.38 -13.40
N ASP A 322 1.82 -21.39 -14.12
CA ASP A 322 0.45 -21.94 -14.02
C ASP A 322 0.38 -23.26 -13.24
N SER A 323 1.50 -23.69 -12.64
CA SER A 323 1.55 -24.92 -11.84
C SER A 323 1.02 -24.70 -10.43
N TYR A 324 0.75 -25.79 -9.70
CA TYR A 324 0.32 -25.72 -8.30
C TYR A 324 1.41 -25.15 -7.37
N PHE A 325 2.69 -25.31 -7.72
CA PHE A 325 3.84 -24.76 -7.00
C PHE A 325 4.61 -23.83 -7.92
N PRO A 326 4.11 -22.61 -8.19
CA PRO A 326 4.75 -21.79 -9.18
C PRO A 326 6.08 -21.25 -8.66
N PHE A 327 7.11 -21.31 -9.51
CA PHE A 327 8.40 -20.68 -9.29
C PHE A 327 9.16 -21.11 -8.02
N ALA A 328 8.78 -22.23 -7.40
CA ALA A 328 9.34 -22.67 -6.12
C ALA A 328 10.87 -22.89 -6.12
N PRO A 329 11.49 -23.47 -7.16
CA PRO A 329 12.95 -23.64 -7.17
C PRO A 329 13.71 -22.32 -7.03
N TYR A 330 13.29 -21.28 -7.76
CA TYR A 330 13.91 -19.96 -7.67
C TYR A 330 13.62 -19.32 -6.31
N ASN A 331 12.35 -19.27 -5.89
CA ASN A 331 11.93 -18.65 -4.63
C ASN A 331 12.64 -19.23 -3.40
N ILE A 332 12.81 -20.55 -3.35
CA ILE A 332 13.56 -21.20 -2.26
C ILE A 332 15.05 -20.90 -2.35
N ASN A 333 15.66 -20.83 -3.53
CA ASN A 333 17.07 -20.43 -3.60
C ASN A 333 17.26 -18.97 -3.20
N ALA A 334 16.37 -18.08 -3.64
CA ALA A 334 16.46 -16.64 -3.39
C ALA A 334 16.30 -16.28 -1.90
N ILE A 335 15.44 -16.98 -1.15
CA ILE A 335 15.33 -16.72 0.31
C ILE A 335 16.62 -17.12 1.05
N PHE A 336 17.29 -18.20 0.65
CA PHE A 336 18.56 -18.62 1.25
C PHE A 336 19.76 -17.73 0.87
N GLU A 337 19.59 -16.82 -0.09
CA GLU A 337 20.59 -15.77 -0.37
C GLU A 337 20.43 -14.55 0.54
N ASN A 338 19.32 -14.44 1.27
CA ASN A 338 19.11 -13.34 2.21
C ASN A 338 19.97 -13.54 3.47
N GLU A 339 20.69 -12.51 3.90
CA GLU A 339 21.57 -12.56 5.07
C GLU A 339 20.84 -12.82 6.41
N PHE A 340 19.53 -12.57 6.47
CA PHE A 340 18.70 -12.76 7.67
C PHE A 340 17.89 -14.07 7.64
N VAL A 341 18.09 -14.93 6.65
CA VAL A 341 17.39 -16.23 6.57
C VAL A 341 17.76 -17.11 7.76
N GLY A 342 16.80 -17.90 8.25
CA GLY A 342 17.10 -18.92 9.26
C GLY A 342 17.90 -20.08 8.69
N ASP A 343 18.54 -20.85 9.57
CA ASP A 343 19.22 -22.09 9.20
C ASP A 343 18.32 -23.10 8.49
N LEU A 344 17.04 -23.14 8.90
CA LEU A 344 15.99 -23.93 8.26
C LEU A 344 14.84 -23.01 7.83
N VAL A 345 14.27 -23.30 6.67
CA VAL A 345 13.07 -22.64 6.15
C VAL A 345 11.95 -23.66 6.06
N THR A 346 10.85 -23.39 6.75
CA THR A 346 9.68 -24.27 6.86
C THR A 346 8.52 -23.80 6.00
N VAL A 347 7.74 -24.73 5.45
CA VAL A 347 6.59 -24.40 4.61
C VAL A 347 5.38 -25.21 5.06
N LEU A 348 4.29 -24.50 5.27
CA LEU A 348 2.95 -25.04 5.40
C LEU A 348 2.12 -24.62 4.20
N ASN A 349 1.65 -25.58 3.43
CA ASN A 349 0.88 -25.36 2.21
C ASN A 349 -0.62 -25.55 2.43
N SER A 350 -1.38 -24.98 1.50
CA SER A 350 -2.81 -25.22 1.35
C SER A 350 -3.15 -26.72 1.29
N PRO A 351 -4.27 -27.16 1.91
CA PRO A 351 -5.33 -26.36 2.53
C PRO A 351 -5.06 -26.03 4.02
N LYS A 352 -3.86 -26.28 4.55
CA LYS A 352 -3.55 -25.99 5.95
C LYS A 352 -3.09 -24.54 6.09
N PHE A 353 -3.37 -23.95 7.25
CA PHE A 353 -2.83 -22.64 7.59
C PHE A 353 -2.51 -22.53 9.08
N MET A 354 -1.49 -21.73 9.40
CA MET A 354 -1.16 -21.38 10.79
C MET A 354 -1.90 -20.08 11.16
N GLY A 355 -2.41 -19.99 12.39
CA GLY A 355 -3.06 -18.75 12.83
C GLY A 355 -2.76 -18.37 14.27
N GLY A 356 -2.66 -17.07 14.54
CA GLY A 356 -2.50 -16.48 15.87
C GLY A 356 -3.14 -15.10 15.96
N GLY A 357 -3.55 -14.68 17.17
CA GLY A 357 -4.16 -13.37 17.37
C GLY A 357 -5.46 -13.16 16.57
N TYR A 358 -5.41 -12.25 15.59
CA TYR A 358 -6.54 -11.94 14.71
C TYR A 358 -6.64 -12.87 13.48
N VAL A 359 -5.57 -13.64 13.18
CA VAL A 359 -5.52 -14.65 12.12
C VAL A 359 -6.24 -15.91 12.59
N ARG A 360 -7.51 -16.05 12.20
CA ARG A 360 -8.45 -17.05 12.74
C ARG A 360 -9.07 -17.95 11.68
N LYS A 361 -9.31 -17.43 10.48
CA LYS A 361 -10.14 -18.08 9.44
C LYS A 361 -9.40 -18.35 8.14
N GLY A 362 -8.39 -17.58 7.83
CA GLY A 362 -7.45 -17.85 6.75
C GLY A 362 -6.09 -17.25 7.08
N SER A 363 -5.06 -17.74 6.41
CA SER A 363 -3.72 -17.16 6.39
C SER A 363 -3.09 -17.39 5.02
N HIS A 364 -1.94 -16.79 4.80
CA HIS A 364 -1.08 -17.02 3.65
C HIS A 364 0.24 -17.65 4.14
N LEU A 365 1.29 -17.60 3.31
CA LEU A 365 2.69 -18.03 3.58
C LEU A 365 3.11 -19.40 3.01
N GLY A 366 2.28 -20.04 2.17
CA GLY A 366 2.65 -21.28 1.47
C GLY A 366 3.43 -21.05 0.17
N LEU A 367 3.85 -22.15 -0.48
CA LEU A 367 4.42 -22.17 -1.84
C LEU A 367 3.37 -22.43 -2.93
N THR A 368 2.12 -22.69 -2.54
CA THR A 368 1.05 -23.05 -3.46
C THR A 368 0.52 -21.84 -4.23
N ALA A 369 -0.04 -22.09 -5.42
CA ALA A 369 -0.53 -21.03 -6.31
C ALA A 369 -1.55 -20.10 -5.64
N ASP A 370 -2.39 -20.60 -4.74
CA ASP A 370 -3.36 -19.82 -3.97
C ASP A 370 -2.73 -18.82 -2.98
N SER A 371 -1.44 -18.95 -2.67
CA SER A 371 -0.65 -18.01 -1.89
C SER A 371 0.27 -17.16 -2.77
N MET A 372 0.83 -17.77 -3.82
CA MET A 372 1.94 -17.23 -4.61
C MET A 372 1.52 -16.51 -5.90
N THR A 373 0.30 -16.76 -6.39
CA THR A 373 -0.23 -16.09 -7.59
C THR A 373 -1.26 -15.03 -7.23
N VAL A 374 -1.09 -13.85 -7.80
CA VAL A 374 -1.92 -12.67 -7.58
C VAL A 374 -2.39 -12.06 -8.90
N PRO A 375 -3.57 -11.42 -8.93
CA PRO A 375 -4.01 -10.68 -10.09
C PRO A 375 -3.14 -9.43 -10.27
N VAL A 376 -2.78 -9.12 -11.53
CA VAL A 376 -2.18 -7.84 -11.91
C VAL A 376 -2.97 -7.27 -13.07
N LEU A 377 -3.58 -6.11 -12.88
CA LEU A 377 -4.35 -5.39 -13.88
C LEU A 377 -3.60 -4.11 -14.24
N VAL A 378 -3.47 -3.84 -15.54
CA VAL A 378 -2.69 -2.73 -16.07
C VAL A 378 -3.49 -2.01 -17.15
N ARG A 379 -3.57 -0.69 -17.12
CA ARG A 379 -4.20 0.10 -18.19
C ARG A 379 -3.56 1.47 -18.30
N GLY A 380 -3.19 1.87 -19.51
CA GLY A 380 -2.65 3.19 -19.80
C GLY A 380 -1.55 3.13 -20.87
N PRO A 381 -1.19 4.29 -21.44
CA PRO A 381 -0.23 4.37 -22.55
C PRO A 381 1.16 3.81 -22.21
N GLU A 382 1.65 4.00 -20.99
CA GLU A 382 2.99 3.53 -20.56
C GLU A 382 3.01 2.04 -20.16
N LEU A 383 1.83 1.42 -20.11
CA LEU A 383 1.63 0.05 -19.66
C LEU A 383 1.32 -0.94 -20.80
N GLU A 384 1.25 -0.48 -22.05
CA GLU A 384 0.92 -1.34 -23.21
C GLU A 384 1.87 -2.53 -23.38
N LYS A 385 3.14 -2.38 -22.97
CA LYS A 385 4.15 -3.46 -22.99
C LYS A 385 3.81 -4.68 -22.12
N PHE A 386 2.84 -4.54 -21.23
CA PHE A 386 2.35 -5.61 -20.36
C PHE A 386 1.10 -6.30 -20.90
N TYR A 387 0.46 -5.74 -21.93
CA TYR A 387 -0.79 -6.29 -22.45
C TYR A 387 -0.57 -7.66 -23.08
N GLY A 388 -1.49 -8.59 -22.79
CA GLY A 388 -1.47 -9.96 -23.28
C GLY A 388 -0.38 -10.84 -22.68
N ARG A 389 0.33 -10.40 -21.63
CA ARG A 389 1.26 -11.26 -20.89
C ARG A 389 0.50 -12.30 -20.07
N ASP A 390 0.98 -13.54 -20.08
CA ASP A 390 0.42 -14.61 -19.26
C ASP A 390 0.85 -14.49 -17.79
N PHE A 391 2.08 -14.04 -17.56
CA PHE A 391 2.69 -13.93 -16.24
C PHE A 391 3.59 -12.70 -16.10
N ILE A 392 3.85 -12.33 -14.84
CA ILE A 392 4.84 -11.32 -14.46
C ILE A 392 5.34 -11.61 -13.04
N ARG A 393 6.58 -11.28 -12.72
CA ARG A 393 7.04 -11.28 -11.32
C ARG A 393 6.73 -9.93 -10.69
N LEU A 394 6.17 -9.92 -9.48
CA LEU A 394 5.87 -8.66 -8.80
C LEU A 394 7.11 -7.84 -8.49
N ASP A 395 8.24 -8.50 -8.24
CA ASP A 395 9.52 -7.84 -7.96
C ASP A 395 10.13 -7.17 -9.21
N SER A 396 9.74 -7.58 -10.42
CA SER A 396 10.15 -6.91 -11.67
C SER A 396 9.12 -5.90 -12.20
N LEU A 397 7.92 -5.86 -11.63
CA LEU A 397 6.82 -5.02 -12.12
C LEU A 397 7.23 -3.54 -12.25
N PHE A 398 7.95 -3.01 -11.26
CA PHE A 398 8.39 -1.62 -11.25
C PHE A 398 9.77 -1.38 -11.84
N GLU A 399 10.58 -2.42 -12.10
CA GLU A 399 11.82 -2.29 -12.87
C GLU A 399 11.51 -1.92 -14.32
N GLU A 400 10.45 -2.55 -14.83
CA GLU A 400 10.03 -2.35 -16.20
C GLU A 400 9.34 -1.00 -16.41
N ILE A 401 8.92 -0.29 -15.36
CA ILE A 401 8.24 1.00 -15.44
C ILE A 401 9.21 2.12 -15.04
N ASP A 402 9.49 3.04 -15.96
CA ASP A 402 10.30 4.24 -15.69
C ASP A 402 9.48 5.29 -14.92
N ILE A 403 8.98 4.94 -13.73
CA ILE A 403 8.34 5.92 -12.83
C ILE A 403 9.44 6.82 -12.29
N LYS A 404 9.71 7.90 -13.04
CA LYS A 404 10.69 8.90 -12.65
C LYS A 404 10.30 9.48 -11.29
N ASN A 405 11.18 9.29 -10.32
CA ASN A 405 11.16 9.92 -9.01
C ASN A 405 9.89 9.68 -8.17
N TYR A 406 9.70 8.46 -7.66
CA TYR A 406 8.74 8.17 -6.58
C TYR A 406 8.75 9.21 -5.45
N GLU A 407 9.92 9.74 -5.09
CA GLU A 407 10.08 10.75 -4.04
C GLU A 407 9.86 12.20 -4.48
N SER A 408 9.91 12.52 -5.78
CA SER A 408 9.78 13.91 -6.27
C SER A 408 8.39 14.30 -6.78
N ASN A 409 7.39 13.41 -6.69
CA ASN A 409 6.00 13.69 -7.07
C ASN A 409 5.24 14.52 -6.02
N THR A 410 5.97 15.24 -5.17
CA THR A 410 5.41 16.33 -4.39
C THR A 410 5.17 17.53 -5.31
N PRO A 411 4.02 18.20 -5.23
CA PRO A 411 3.79 19.38 -6.04
C PRO A 411 4.72 20.49 -5.57
N ASP A 412 5.01 21.48 -6.41
CA ASP A 412 5.87 22.60 -6.02
C ASP A 412 5.22 23.45 -4.91
N LYS A 413 3.89 23.60 -4.97
CA LYS A 413 3.06 24.37 -4.04
C LYS A 413 1.73 23.67 -3.77
N ASP A 414 1.10 23.99 -2.63
CA ASP A 414 -0.32 23.69 -2.41
C ASP A 414 -1.21 24.74 -3.11
N ASP A 415 -2.51 24.46 -3.22
CA ASP A 415 -3.45 25.35 -3.91
C ASP A 415 -3.57 26.69 -3.17
N ASN A 416 -3.43 27.79 -3.93
CA ASN A 416 -3.80 29.09 -3.42
C ASN A 416 -5.30 29.25 -3.54
N HIS A 417 -5.90 29.95 -2.59
CA HIS A 417 -7.27 30.35 -2.76
C HIS A 417 -7.60 31.67 -2.09
N LEU A 418 -8.59 32.35 -2.65
CA LEU A 418 -9.22 33.52 -2.11
C LEU A 418 -10.68 33.18 -1.81
N THR A 419 -11.14 33.46 -0.60
CA THR A 419 -12.54 33.28 -0.21
C THR A 419 -13.15 34.62 0.13
N LEU A 420 -14.28 34.93 -0.49
CA LEU A 420 -15.11 36.09 -0.16
C LEU A 420 -16.44 35.61 0.41
N SER A 421 -16.78 36.06 1.61
CA SER A 421 -18.00 35.68 2.33
C SER A 421 -18.78 36.90 2.79
N PHE A 422 -20.10 36.79 2.83
CA PHE A 422 -21.04 37.84 3.19
C PHE A 422 -21.97 37.34 4.30
N ASN A 423 -22.32 38.22 5.23
CA ASN A 423 -23.29 37.90 6.27
C ASN A 423 -24.71 37.92 5.70
N GLY A 424 -25.46 36.83 5.83
CA GLY A 424 -26.83 36.70 5.33
C GLY A 424 -27.87 37.52 6.11
N LEU A 425 -27.51 38.03 7.30
CA LEU A 425 -28.41 38.74 8.22
C LEU A 425 -28.08 40.25 8.35
N SER A 426 -27.00 40.73 7.74
CA SER A 426 -26.50 42.10 7.89
C SER A 426 -26.08 42.72 6.56
N ASP A 427 -26.68 43.86 6.24
CA ASP A 427 -26.26 44.67 5.10
C ASP A 427 -24.89 45.29 5.38
N ASN A 428 -23.86 44.83 4.64
CA ASN A 428 -22.46 45.31 4.62
C ASN A 428 -21.43 44.58 5.51
N ASP A 429 -21.76 43.46 6.13
CA ASP A 429 -20.76 42.62 6.81
C ASP A 429 -20.16 41.59 5.84
N TRP A 430 -18.85 41.66 5.64
CA TRP A 430 -18.11 40.82 4.69
C TRP A 430 -16.78 40.38 5.27
N LYS A 431 -16.30 39.24 4.78
CA LYS A 431 -15.00 38.65 5.13
C LYS A 431 -14.25 38.23 3.88
N ILE A 432 -12.97 38.58 3.82
CA ILE A 432 -12.02 38.08 2.83
C ILE A 432 -11.02 37.20 3.56
N ASN A 433 -10.88 35.96 3.11
CA ASN A 433 -9.82 35.06 3.53
C ASN A 433 -8.93 34.74 2.35
N TYR A 434 -7.62 34.61 2.58
CA TYR A 434 -6.71 34.07 1.58
C TYR A 434 -5.83 32.99 2.20
N ASP A 435 -5.46 32.01 1.39
CA ASP A 435 -4.39 31.05 1.66
C ASP A 435 -3.46 31.06 0.44
N LEU A 436 -2.17 31.30 0.69
CA LEU A 436 -1.11 31.34 -0.32
C LEU A 436 -0.04 30.31 0.05
N SER A 437 0.29 29.42 -0.86
CA SER A 437 1.34 28.42 -0.67
C SER A 437 2.57 28.78 -1.50
N PRO A 438 3.63 29.32 -0.88
CA PRO A 438 4.89 29.58 -1.57
C PRO A 438 5.67 28.29 -1.88
N LYS A 439 5.37 27.22 -1.13
CA LYS A 439 6.01 25.91 -1.21
C LYS A 439 5.04 24.89 -0.63
N TYR A 440 5.07 23.68 -1.18
CA TYR A 440 4.29 22.55 -0.68
C TYR A 440 4.40 22.40 0.85
N ARG A 441 3.24 22.18 1.49
CA ARG A 441 3.05 22.07 2.95
C ARG A 441 3.20 23.37 3.74
N LEU A 442 3.56 24.49 3.12
CA LEU A 442 3.60 25.79 3.77
C LEU A 442 2.44 26.66 3.25
N LYS A 443 1.68 27.26 4.16
CA LYS A 443 0.61 28.20 3.83
C LYS A 443 0.77 29.49 4.64
N PHE A 444 0.73 30.61 3.93
CA PHE A 444 0.50 31.94 4.50
C PHE A 444 -0.95 32.33 4.28
N SER A 445 -1.60 32.74 5.35
CA SER A 445 -3.02 33.02 5.29
C SER A 445 -3.36 34.30 6.03
N GLY A 446 -4.49 34.88 5.67
CA GLY A 446 -5.04 35.99 6.41
C GLY A 446 -6.56 36.07 6.31
N GLU A 447 -7.14 36.75 7.28
CA GLU A 447 -8.56 37.11 7.36
C GLU A 447 -8.68 38.63 7.52
N LEU A 448 -9.53 39.24 6.71
CA LEU A 448 -9.87 40.66 6.72
C LEU A 448 -11.38 40.78 6.78
N ASN A 449 -11.92 41.57 7.70
CA ASN A 449 -13.36 41.79 7.82
C ASN A 449 -13.76 43.26 7.64
N SER A 450 -15.07 43.50 7.52
CA SER A 450 -15.66 44.83 7.39
C SER A 450 -15.38 45.79 8.55
N PHE A 451 -14.96 45.26 9.71
CA PHE A 451 -14.64 46.02 10.92
C PHE A 451 -13.15 46.42 11.00
N ASN A 452 -12.37 46.13 9.95
CA ASN A 452 -10.91 46.31 9.87
C ASN A 452 -10.09 45.46 10.85
N GLU A 453 -10.67 44.42 11.44
CA GLU A 453 -9.88 43.45 12.19
C GLU A 453 -9.12 42.58 11.19
N GLN A 454 -7.85 42.35 11.48
CA GLN A 454 -6.96 41.59 10.62
C GLN A 454 -6.32 40.47 11.44
N SER A 455 -6.24 39.30 10.82
CA SER A 455 -5.50 38.18 11.36
C SER A 455 -4.60 37.62 10.27
N PHE A 456 -3.36 37.30 10.61
CA PHE A 456 -2.40 36.69 9.69
C PHE A 456 -1.70 35.53 10.39
N TRP A 457 -1.51 34.42 9.68
CA TRP A 457 -0.79 33.27 10.23
C TRP A 457 -0.04 32.52 9.15
N SER A 458 0.99 31.80 9.60
CA SER A 458 1.66 30.78 8.80
C SER A 458 1.29 29.41 9.37
N SER A 459 1.12 28.42 8.49
CA SER A 459 0.81 27.05 8.90
C SER A 459 1.58 26.03 8.07
N TYR A 460 1.88 24.92 8.72
CA TYR A 460 2.56 23.77 8.15
C TYR A 460 1.68 22.53 8.22
N ASP A 461 1.60 21.80 7.11
CA ASP A 461 0.89 20.53 7.02
C ASP A 461 1.72 19.45 7.73
N ILE A 462 1.25 19.03 8.90
CA ILE A 462 1.89 17.99 9.72
C ILE A 462 1.37 16.59 9.38
N TYR A 463 0.13 16.47 8.91
CA TYR A 463 -0.45 15.20 8.47
C TYR A 463 -1.31 15.39 7.22
N SER A 464 -1.13 14.52 6.24
CA SER A 464 -1.98 14.46 5.05
C SER A 464 -2.25 13.02 4.69
N GLY A 465 -3.52 12.68 4.54
CA GLY A 465 -4.03 11.42 4.02
C GLY A 465 -5.03 11.66 2.90
N TYR A 466 -5.78 10.61 2.54
CA TYR A 466 -6.76 10.67 1.46
C TYR A 466 -8.04 11.41 1.87
N LEU A 467 -8.46 11.25 3.12
CA LEU A 467 -9.67 11.91 3.65
C LEU A 467 -9.40 13.18 4.44
N SER A 468 -8.21 13.33 5.01
CA SER A 468 -7.97 14.40 5.96
C SER A 468 -6.57 14.99 5.90
N ARG A 469 -6.48 16.29 6.24
CA ARG A 469 -5.22 17.02 6.40
C ARG A 469 -5.25 17.83 7.69
N LEU A 470 -4.12 17.85 8.39
CA LEU A 470 -3.93 18.59 9.64
C LEU A 470 -2.80 19.59 9.48
N TRP A 471 -3.14 20.85 9.71
CA TRP A 471 -2.23 21.98 9.66
C TRP A 471 -2.06 22.55 11.07
N LEU A 472 -0.82 22.82 11.46
CA LEU A 472 -0.50 23.58 12.66
C LEU A 472 0.18 24.88 12.28
N GLY A 473 -0.19 25.96 12.96
CA GLY A 473 0.31 27.28 12.64
C GLY A 473 0.35 28.22 13.82
N ALA A 474 0.98 29.35 13.60
CA ALA A 474 1.02 30.46 14.53
C ALA A 474 0.93 31.78 13.77
N GLY A 475 0.48 32.81 14.45
CA GLY A 475 0.24 34.11 13.85
C GLY A 475 -0.22 35.15 14.85
N LEU A 476 -0.82 36.19 14.31
CA LEU A 476 -1.33 37.34 15.04
C LEU A 476 -2.81 37.52 14.71
N SER A 477 -3.60 37.88 15.71
CA SER A 477 -5.02 38.19 15.59
C SER A 477 -5.37 39.54 16.19
N ASN A 478 -6.56 40.04 15.86
CA ASN A 478 -7.11 41.30 16.36
C ASN A 478 -6.16 42.47 16.11
N ILE A 479 -5.45 42.46 14.97
CA ILE A 479 -4.48 43.51 14.65
C ILE A 479 -5.26 44.77 14.31
N ASP A 480 -5.33 45.66 15.30
CA ASP A 480 -5.78 47.04 15.15
C ASP A 480 -4.64 48.00 15.56
N ARG A 481 -4.93 49.28 15.78
CA ARG A 481 -3.89 50.27 16.13
C ARG A 481 -3.30 50.07 17.53
N ASP A 482 -4.03 49.42 18.44
CA ASP A 482 -3.75 49.44 19.88
C ASP A 482 -3.66 48.03 20.49
N ASN A 483 -4.12 46.99 19.78
CA ASN A 483 -4.13 45.61 20.25
C ASN A 483 -3.59 44.64 19.19
N THR A 484 -2.88 43.61 19.63
CA THR A 484 -2.38 42.52 18.79
C THR A 484 -2.13 41.31 19.67
N ASP A 485 -2.86 40.23 19.41
CA ASP A 485 -2.76 39.00 20.19
C ASP A 485 -1.96 37.95 19.42
N ALA A 486 -1.02 37.29 20.10
CA ALA A 486 -0.40 36.10 19.56
C ALA A 486 -1.41 34.95 19.50
N MET A 487 -1.37 34.18 18.42
CA MET A 487 -2.34 33.13 18.14
C MET A 487 -1.63 31.86 17.70
N ALA A 488 -1.96 30.73 18.34
CA ALA A 488 -1.72 29.39 17.81
C ALA A 488 -2.97 28.91 17.08
N LYS A 489 -2.79 28.14 16.01
CA LYS A 489 -3.87 27.65 15.15
C LYS A 489 -3.69 26.17 14.81
N MET A 490 -4.79 25.44 14.89
CA MET A 490 -4.95 24.13 14.29
C MET A 490 -6.03 24.21 13.20
N ARG A 491 -5.79 23.61 12.04
CA ARG A 491 -6.82 23.40 11.01
C ARG A 491 -6.87 21.94 10.60
N LEU A 492 -8.04 21.33 10.77
CA LEU A 492 -8.36 20.01 10.25
C LEU A 492 -9.26 20.17 9.02
N GLU A 493 -8.83 19.61 7.90
CA GLU A 493 -9.57 19.52 6.65
C GLU A 493 -10.03 18.06 6.50
N ILE A 494 -11.32 17.82 6.25
CA ILE A 494 -11.88 16.50 5.92
C ILE A 494 -12.59 16.61 4.57
N LYS A 495 -12.09 15.91 3.56
CA LYS A 495 -12.59 15.97 2.18
C LYS A 495 -13.16 14.62 1.74
N VAL A 496 -14.32 14.66 1.12
CA VAL A 496 -14.93 13.53 0.40
C VAL A 496 -15.50 14.07 -0.90
N ASN A 497 -14.88 13.71 -2.02
CA ASN A 497 -15.22 14.23 -3.34
C ASN A 497 -15.25 15.79 -3.32
N ASN A 498 -16.27 16.39 -3.90
CA ASN A 498 -16.49 17.83 -3.95
C ASN A 498 -16.80 18.50 -2.60
N PHE A 499 -16.93 17.74 -1.51
CA PHE A 499 -17.24 18.30 -0.19
C PHE A 499 -16.01 18.36 0.71
N LEU A 500 -15.78 19.52 1.31
CA LEU A 500 -14.72 19.75 2.29
C LEU A 500 -15.30 20.38 3.56
N LEU A 501 -15.05 19.72 4.69
CA LEU A 501 -15.25 20.27 6.03
C LEU A 501 -13.93 20.83 6.55
N GLU A 502 -13.93 22.10 6.97
CA GLU A 502 -12.79 22.74 7.61
C GLU A 502 -13.11 23.09 9.06
N TYR A 503 -12.46 22.43 10.01
CA TYR A 503 -12.45 22.82 11.42
C TYR A 503 -11.18 23.61 11.73
N LYS A 504 -11.33 24.82 12.25
CA LYS A 504 -10.24 25.72 12.66
C LYS A 504 -10.39 26.00 14.15
N ASN A 505 -9.34 25.70 14.92
CA ASN A 505 -9.25 26.03 16.33
C ASN A 505 -8.12 27.05 16.54
N PHE A 506 -8.37 28.02 17.39
CA PHE A 506 -7.45 29.12 17.67
C PHE A 506 -7.27 29.27 19.18
N SER A 507 -6.09 29.70 19.63
CA SER A 507 -5.85 29.96 21.06
C SER A 507 -6.48 31.26 21.57
N SER A 508 -6.70 32.23 20.67
CA SER A 508 -7.17 33.59 20.98
C SER A 508 -8.56 33.91 20.41
N GLN A 509 -9.20 32.97 19.71
CA GLN A 509 -10.51 33.15 19.06
C GLN A 509 -11.36 31.89 19.17
N ASP A 510 -12.67 32.04 18.96
CA ASP A 510 -13.57 30.90 18.86
C ASP A 510 -13.24 29.98 17.68
N SER A 511 -13.50 28.69 17.87
CA SER A 511 -13.35 27.71 16.80
C SER A 511 -14.34 27.96 15.67
N LYS A 512 -13.90 27.80 14.43
CA LYS A 512 -14.72 28.00 13.23
C LYS A 512 -14.88 26.66 12.50
N ILE A 513 -16.10 26.37 12.05
CA ILE A 513 -16.39 25.26 11.14
C ILE A 513 -16.91 25.84 9.83
N ASN A 514 -16.30 25.45 8.71
CA ASN A 514 -16.73 25.84 7.37
C ASN A 514 -17.01 24.60 6.53
N PHE A 515 -18.03 24.70 5.70
CA PHE A 515 -18.39 23.74 4.67
C PHE A 515 -18.05 24.35 3.32
N VAL A 516 -17.38 23.58 2.47
CA VAL A 516 -16.97 23.99 1.15
C VAL A 516 -17.45 22.95 0.15
N TYR A 517 -18.11 23.41 -0.92
CA TYR A 517 -18.59 22.56 -2.00
C TYR A 517 -17.99 23.02 -3.33
N SER A 518 -17.12 22.21 -3.92
CA SER A 518 -16.48 22.47 -5.21
C SER A 518 -17.52 22.37 -6.33
N ILE A 519 -17.64 23.45 -7.11
CA ILE A 519 -18.47 23.48 -8.33
C ILE A 519 -17.61 23.16 -9.56
N SER A 520 -16.34 23.57 -9.52
CA SER A 520 -15.34 23.32 -10.56
C SER A 520 -13.94 23.39 -9.93
N ASN A 521 -12.90 23.09 -10.71
CA ASN A 521 -11.51 23.11 -10.26
C ASN A 521 -11.10 24.46 -9.63
N ASN A 522 -11.70 25.57 -10.10
CA ASN A 522 -11.32 26.91 -9.66
C ASN A 522 -12.36 27.58 -8.76
N LEU A 523 -13.54 27.00 -8.55
CA LEU A 523 -14.64 27.67 -7.85
C LEU A 523 -15.38 26.72 -6.92
N ALA A 524 -15.57 27.17 -5.68
CA ALA A 524 -16.37 26.48 -4.68
C ALA A 524 -17.31 27.45 -3.94
N LEU A 525 -18.43 26.91 -3.44
CA LEU A 525 -19.30 27.57 -2.47
C LEU A 525 -18.74 27.36 -1.07
N THR A 526 -18.88 28.35 -0.19
CA THR A 526 -18.52 28.22 1.22
C THR A 526 -19.66 28.69 2.11
N ALA A 527 -19.83 28.01 3.25
CA ALA A 527 -20.74 28.39 4.31
C ALA A 527 -20.12 28.09 5.68
N ASN A 528 -20.34 28.95 6.68
CA ASN A 528 -20.00 28.59 8.06
C ASN A 528 -21.09 27.71 8.70
N ARG A 529 -20.79 27.07 9.84
CA ARG A 529 -21.72 26.17 10.54
C ARG A 529 -23.09 26.78 10.79
N ASP A 530 -23.11 28.03 11.25
CA ASP A 530 -24.33 28.69 11.69
C ASP A 530 -25.07 29.37 10.51
N LEU A 531 -24.59 29.15 9.27
CA LEU A 531 -25.15 29.71 8.03
C LEU A 531 -25.29 31.24 8.07
N GLU A 532 -24.47 31.89 8.89
CA GLU A 532 -24.41 33.35 8.96
C GLU A 532 -23.61 33.90 7.80
N TYR A 533 -22.53 33.22 7.40
CA TYR A 533 -21.67 33.63 6.29
C TYR A 533 -21.76 32.64 5.13
N PHE A 534 -22.05 33.17 3.96
CA PHE A 534 -22.04 32.44 2.69
C PHE A 534 -21.13 33.14 1.69
N GLY A 535 -20.52 32.38 0.79
CA GLY A 535 -19.57 32.96 -0.14
C GLY A 535 -19.04 32.04 -1.20
N PHE A 536 -17.99 32.53 -1.84
CA PHE A 536 -17.28 31.85 -2.92
C PHE A 536 -15.80 31.73 -2.57
N ARG A 537 -15.22 30.59 -2.88
CA ARG A 537 -13.78 30.32 -2.85
C ARG A 537 -13.29 30.13 -4.26
N TYR A 538 -12.27 30.89 -4.63
CA TYR A 538 -11.61 30.80 -5.94
C TYR A 538 -10.19 30.25 -5.78
N HIS A 539 -9.86 29.18 -6.51
CA HIS A 539 -8.53 28.54 -6.52
C HIS A 539 -7.69 29.03 -7.72
N PHE A 540 -6.39 29.27 -7.51
CA PHE A 540 -5.49 29.82 -8.55
C PHE A 540 -4.00 29.52 -8.39
#